data_AF-A0AAW9SF96-F1
#
_entry.id   AF-A0AAW9SF96-F1
#
_cell.length_a   1.000
_cell.length_b   1.000
_cell.length_c   1.000
_cell.angle_alpha   90.00
_cell.angle_beta   90.00
_cell.angle_gamma   90.00
#
_symmetry.space_group_name_H-M   'P 1'
#
loop_
_entity.id
_entity.type
_entity.pdbx_description
1 polymer ?
#
loop_
_entity_poly.entity_id
_entity_poly.type
_entity_poly.pdbx_seq_one_letter_code
_entity_poly.pdbx_strand_id
1 'polypeptide(L)'
;MKQHKYIDLNTGGIEQYAMVVPLSDLDEWKKDGWLEYNQIGLPEDTKEAWMLYGDISEEETLIFNKPEFLSEIGKTSLLGRKITSINPHLGTYGMGGAGFFGFLLDNHHYLVYTAWGAQNYIRLNDQVISNAKGLIEKELLTSSIKNTTLKDIDYQEDSCVFSLEKNQQRIKIKLVKESHLLNYTTGKNRQAFIDGSISDYLLLQHKNATLIV
;
A
#
# COMPACT_ATOMS: atom_id res chain seq x y z
N MET A 1 -16.57 -9.57 22.46
CA MET A 1 -17.17 -9.39 21.12
C MET A 1 -16.11 -9.74 20.09
N LYS A 2 -16.50 -10.41 18.99
CA LYS A 2 -15.56 -10.63 17.88
C LYS A 2 -15.43 -9.31 17.12
N GLN A 3 -14.21 -8.80 17.01
CA GLN A 3 -13.91 -7.58 16.26
C GLN A 3 -14.24 -7.79 14.78
N HIS A 4 -14.77 -6.76 14.11
CA HIS A 4 -15.16 -6.86 12.70
C HIS A 4 -13.91 -7.07 11.83
N LYS A 5 -14.03 -7.84 10.74
CA LYS A 5 -12.92 -8.18 9.81
C LYS A 5 -12.26 -6.99 9.08
N TYR A 6 -12.75 -5.77 9.30
CA TYR A 6 -12.22 -4.52 8.70
C TYR A 6 -11.38 -3.72 9.70
N ILE A 7 -11.19 -4.26 10.91
CA ILE A 7 -10.38 -3.66 11.97
C ILE A 7 -9.30 -4.66 12.34
N ASP A 8 -8.09 -4.14 12.57
CA ASP A 8 -6.87 -4.88 12.81
C ASP A 8 -6.63 -5.89 11.68
N LEU A 9 -6.15 -5.38 10.55
CA LEU A 9 -6.00 -6.15 9.33
C LEU A 9 -4.84 -7.17 9.42
N ASN A 10 -4.13 -7.24 10.54
CA ASN A 10 -3.05 -8.20 10.83
C ASN A 10 -1.90 -8.18 9.79
N THR A 11 -1.66 -7.02 9.16
CA THR A 11 -0.56 -6.83 8.19
C THR A 11 0.02 -5.43 8.34
N GLY A 12 1.35 -5.30 8.35
CA GLY A 12 2.00 -3.99 8.40
C GLY A 12 1.59 -3.06 9.56
N GLY A 13 0.96 -3.58 10.63
CA GLY A 13 0.35 -2.77 11.69
C GLY A 13 -0.89 -1.97 11.27
N ILE A 14 -1.51 -2.30 10.13
CA ILE A 14 -2.66 -1.58 9.59
C ILE A 14 -3.89 -1.91 10.46
N GLU A 15 -4.37 -0.90 11.17
CA GLU A 15 -5.57 -1.00 11.99
C GLU A 15 -6.83 -0.92 11.13
N GLN A 16 -6.85 -0.08 10.09
CA GLN A 16 -8.04 0.17 9.30
C GLN A 16 -7.71 0.55 7.86
N TYR A 17 -8.68 0.34 6.96
CA TYR A 17 -8.62 0.79 5.58
C TYR A 17 -9.88 1.58 5.28
N ALA A 18 -9.72 2.88 5.06
CA ALA A 18 -10.82 3.84 5.09
C ALA A 18 -10.75 4.83 3.93
N MET A 19 -11.88 5.45 3.61
CA MET A 19 -12.00 6.48 2.59
C MET A 19 -13.05 7.49 3.01
N VAL A 20 -12.78 8.78 2.75
CA VAL A 20 -13.80 9.82 2.84
C VAL A 20 -14.46 9.93 1.47
N VAL A 21 -15.79 9.88 1.44
CA VAL A 21 -16.58 9.95 0.21
C VAL A 21 -17.73 10.93 0.35
N PRO A 22 -18.20 11.54 -0.76
CA PRO A 22 -19.46 12.27 -0.77
C PRO A 22 -20.63 11.37 -0.37
N LEU A 23 -21.58 11.90 0.38
CA LEU A 23 -22.82 11.20 0.74
C LEU A 23 -23.62 10.79 -0.51
N SER A 24 -23.51 11.54 -1.61
CA SER A 24 -24.14 11.21 -2.89
C SER A 24 -23.70 9.86 -3.48
N ASP A 25 -22.49 9.42 -3.13
CA ASP A 25 -21.85 8.25 -3.73
C ASP A 25 -21.93 7.02 -2.78
N LEU A 26 -22.41 7.22 -1.55
CA LEU A 26 -22.39 6.22 -0.48
C LEU A 26 -23.08 4.91 -0.88
N ASP A 27 -24.22 4.99 -1.56
CA ASP A 27 -24.99 3.82 -1.97
C ASP A 27 -24.28 2.99 -3.04
N GLU A 28 -23.43 3.60 -3.86
CA GLU A 28 -22.60 2.89 -4.83
C GLU A 28 -21.47 2.15 -4.10
N TRP A 29 -20.75 2.83 -3.22
CA TRP A 29 -19.68 2.20 -2.43
C TRP A 29 -20.17 1.07 -1.53
N LYS A 30 -21.39 1.17 -0.98
CA LYS A 30 -22.01 0.09 -0.21
C LYS A 30 -22.26 -1.16 -1.03
N LYS A 31 -22.58 -1.04 -2.33
CA LYS A 31 -22.71 -2.20 -3.23
C LYS A 31 -21.38 -2.92 -3.43
N ASP A 32 -20.28 -2.18 -3.37
CA ASP A 32 -18.91 -2.68 -3.46
C ASP A 32 -18.35 -3.15 -2.08
N GLY A 33 -19.22 -3.27 -1.07
CA GLY A 33 -18.87 -3.86 0.22
C GLY A 33 -18.19 -2.91 1.20
N TRP A 34 -18.18 -1.60 0.91
CA TRP A 34 -17.76 -0.58 1.86
C TRP A 34 -18.83 -0.32 2.90
N LEU A 35 -18.41 -0.08 4.13
CA LEU A 35 -19.28 0.02 5.30
C LEU A 35 -19.00 1.29 6.10
N GLU A 36 -20.03 1.84 6.72
CA GLU A 36 -19.87 2.95 7.67
C GLU A 36 -19.31 2.47 9.02
N TYR A 37 -18.77 3.41 9.80
CA TYR A 37 -18.14 3.16 11.11
C TYR A 37 -19.00 2.30 12.06
N ASN A 38 -20.30 2.59 12.16
CA ASN A 38 -21.24 1.87 13.05
C ASN A 38 -21.44 0.40 12.62
N GLN A 39 -21.36 0.11 11.32
CA GLN A 39 -21.50 -1.24 10.77
C GLN A 39 -20.29 -2.12 11.09
N ILE A 40 -19.12 -1.51 11.30
CA ILE A 40 -17.88 -2.21 11.70
C ILE A 40 -17.61 -2.14 13.20
N GLY A 41 -18.52 -1.56 13.98
CA GLY A 41 -18.44 -1.49 15.45
C GLY A 41 -17.53 -0.39 16.00
N LEU A 42 -17.24 0.63 15.19
CA LEU A 42 -16.55 1.84 15.66
C LEU A 42 -17.53 2.84 16.30
N PRO A 43 -17.07 3.66 17.26
CA PRO A 43 -17.87 4.69 17.91
C PRO A 43 -18.11 5.92 17.00
N GLU A 44 -19.12 6.73 17.32
CA GLU A 44 -19.57 7.86 16.48
C GLU A 44 -18.55 9.01 16.39
N ASP A 45 -17.75 9.20 17.44
CA ASP A 45 -16.63 10.15 17.49
C ASP A 45 -15.49 9.80 16.51
N THR A 46 -15.50 8.61 15.89
CA THR A 46 -14.57 8.26 14.80
C THR A 46 -14.62 9.27 13.66
N LYS A 47 -15.79 9.87 13.38
CA LYS A 47 -15.95 10.92 12.36
C LYS A 47 -15.16 12.20 12.68
N GLU A 48 -14.83 12.42 13.95
CA GLU A 48 -14.12 13.61 14.41
C GLU A 48 -12.59 13.42 14.43
N ALA A 49 -12.08 12.23 14.07
CA ALA A 49 -10.65 11.93 14.05
C ALA A 49 -9.94 12.46 12.79
N TRP A 50 -10.06 13.77 12.55
CA TRP A 50 -9.53 14.47 11.37
C TRP A 50 -8.02 14.29 11.16
N MET A 51 -7.25 14.07 12.24
CA MET A 51 -5.81 13.78 12.12
C MET A 51 -5.51 12.45 11.40
N LEU A 52 -6.46 11.52 11.38
CA LEU A 52 -6.32 10.20 10.76
C LEU A 52 -6.96 10.16 9.36
N TYR A 53 -8.16 10.73 9.24
CA TYR A 53 -8.96 10.61 8.01
C TYR A 53 -9.00 11.89 7.16
N GLY A 54 -8.48 13.01 7.66
CA GLY A 54 -8.68 14.34 7.09
C GLY A 54 -9.95 15.01 7.59
N ASP A 55 -10.11 16.29 7.27
CA ASP A 55 -11.35 17.02 7.56
C ASP A 55 -12.50 16.41 6.75
N ILE A 56 -13.61 16.10 7.42
CA ILE A 56 -14.81 15.54 6.81
C ILE A 56 -15.91 16.61 6.90
N SER A 57 -16.46 17.01 5.76
CA SER A 57 -17.57 17.97 5.72
C SER A 57 -18.93 17.32 6.03
N GLU A 58 -19.97 18.14 6.20
CA GLU A 58 -21.35 17.66 6.41
C GLU A 58 -21.91 16.86 5.20
N GLU A 59 -21.34 17.06 4.01
CA GLU A 59 -21.73 16.37 2.77
C GLU A 59 -20.91 15.10 2.51
N GLU A 60 -20.01 14.74 3.42
CA GLU A 60 -19.12 13.59 3.31
C GLU A 60 -19.32 12.59 4.45
N THR A 61 -18.83 11.37 4.24
CA THR A 61 -18.81 10.36 5.29
C THR A 61 -17.59 9.46 5.17
N LEU A 62 -17.24 8.85 6.30
CA LEU A 62 -16.16 7.90 6.40
C LEU A 62 -16.68 6.48 6.17
N ILE A 63 -16.07 5.78 5.21
CA ILE A 63 -16.37 4.39 4.89
C ILE A 63 -15.12 3.52 5.01
N PHE A 64 -15.33 2.23 5.25
CA PHE A 64 -14.30 1.24 5.56
C PHE A 64 -14.48 -0.01 4.72
N ASN A 65 -13.37 -0.66 4.38
CA ASN A 65 -13.38 -1.95 3.71
C ASN A 65 -12.22 -2.83 4.20
N LYS A 66 -12.15 -4.07 3.71
CA LYS A 66 -10.94 -4.89 3.75
C LYS A 66 -10.23 -4.74 2.40
N PRO A 67 -8.94 -4.37 2.37
CA PRO A 67 -8.18 -4.37 1.14
C PRO A 67 -7.98 -5.79 0.62
N GLU A 68 -7.92 -5.95 -0.69
CA GLU A 68 -7.65 -7.23 -1.32
C GLU A 68 -6.15 -7.51 -1.32
N PHE A 69 -5.75 -8.66 -0.80
CA PHE A 69 -4.35 -9.07 -0.77
C PHE A 69 -3.97 -9.78 -2.06
N LEU A 70 -2.70 -9.65 -2.48
CA LEU A 70 -2.18 -10.37 -3.63
C LEU A 70 -2.28 -11.90 -3.44
N SER A 71 -2.14 -12.37 -2.20
CA SER A 71 -2.35 -13.78 -1.84
C SER A 71 -3.80 -14.24 -2.03
N GLU A 72 -4.77 -13.33 -2.02
CA GLU A 72 -6.21 -13.62 -2.21
C GLU A 72 -6.62 -13.54 -3.68
N ILE A 73 -6.24 -12.47 -4.39
CA ILE A 73 -6.68 -12.23 -5.78
C ILE A 73 -5.81 -12.93 -6.83
N GLY A 74 -4.61 -13.36 -6.43
CA GLY A 74 -3.63 -14.00 -7.31
C GLY A 74 -2.99 -13.04 -8.32
N LYS A 75 -1.78 -13.39 -8.75
CA LYS A 75 -0.96 -12.53 -9.61
C LYS A 75 -1.54 -12.22 -11.00
N THR A 76 -2.30 -13.16 -11.56
CA THR A 76 -2.87 -13.03 -12.92
C THR A 76 -3.82 -11.86 -13.04
N SER A 77 -4.49 -11.47 -11.95
CA SER A 77 -5.39 -10.30 -11.91
C SER A 77 -4.68 -8.97 -12.18
N LEU A 78 -3.36 -8.92 -12.02
CA LEU A 78 -2.56 -7.71 -12.16
C LEU A 78 -1.77 -7.63 -13.47
N LEU A 79 -1.64 -8.75 -14.21
CA LEU A 79 -0.87 -8.78 -15.44
C LEU A 79 -1.55 -7.94 -16.53
N GLY A 80 -0.76 -7.21 -17.30
CA GLY A 80 -1.22 -6.29 -18.34
C GLY A 80 -1.61 -4.90 -17.82
N ARG A 81 -1.74 -4.71 -16.51
CA ARG A 81 -2.06 -3.41 -15.91
C ARG A 81 -0.90 -2.43 -16.08
N LYS A 82 -1.24 -1.15 -16.28
CA LYS A 82 -0.27 -0.09 -16.50
C LYS A 82 0.07 0.60 -15.19
N ILE A 83 1.37 0.76 -14.91
CA ILE A 83 1.83 1.59 -13.79
C ILE A 83 1.88 3.05 -14.25
N THR A 84 1.02 3.88 -13.70
CA THR A 84 0.88 5.30 -14.09
C THR A 84 1.58 6.26 -13.13
N SER A 85 1.81 5.84 -11.89
CA SER A 85 2.50 6.60 -10.86
C SER A 85 3.10 5.68 -9.80
N ILE A 86 3.93 6.23 -8.94
CA ILE A 86 4.41 5.59 -7.71
C ILE A 86 4.18 6.50 -6.52
N ASN A 87 3.96 5.93 -5.34
CA ASN A 87 3.92 6.67 -4.09
C ASN A 87 4.82 5.97 -3.05
N PRO A 88 5.92 6.60 -2.59
CA PRO A 88 6.81 6.02 -1.59
C PRO A 88 6.41 6.30 -0.14
N HIS A 89 5.27 6.96 0.10
CA HIS A 89 4.82 7.39 1.42
C HIS A 89 3.30 7.14 1.58
N LEU A 90 2.86 5.91 1.35
CA LEU A 90 1.49 5.49 1.65
C LEU A 90 1.34 5.11 3.14
N GLY A 91 0.09 5.13 3.60
CA GLY A 91 -0.29 4.89 5.00
C GLY A 91 -0.19 6.14 5.87
N THR A 92 -0.90 6.15 7.00
CA THR A 92 -0.77 7.20 8.02
C THR A 92 0.52 7.02 8.84
N TYR A 93 1.04 8.10 9.43
CA TYR A 93 1.61 8.16 10.81
C TYR A 93 2.56 9.35 11.03
N GLY A 94 2.20 10.32 11.87
CA GLY A 94 3.11 11.35 12.46
C GLY A 94 4.03 12.12 11.50
N MET A 95 5.14 12.67 12.01
CA MET A 95 6.12 13.44 11.21
C MET A 95 6.97 12.59 10.23
N GLY A 96 6.66 11.29 10.02
CA GLY A 96 7.49 10.37 9.23
C GLY A 96 6.77 9.33 8.34
N GLY A 97 5.47 9.12 8.50
CA GLY A 97 4.64 8.13 7.81
C GLY A 97 5.02 6.66 8.11
N ALA A 98 4.12 5.71 7.84
CA ALA A 98 4.47 4.28 7.78
C ALA A 98 5.54 4.01 6.70
N GLY A 99 5.55 4.84 5.65
CA GLY A 99 6.52 4.76 4.56
C GLY A 99 6.27 3.54 3.67
N PHE A 100 5.00 3.15 3.49
CA PHE A 100 4.64 2.10 2.54
C PHE A 100 4.87 2.58 1.12
N PHE A 101 5.15 1.63 0.23
CA PHE A 101 5.48 1.93 -1.16
C PHE A 101 4.44 1.32 -2.08
N GLY A 102 3.92 2.08 -3.05
CA GLY A 102 2.92 1.57 -3.97
C GLY A 102 3.10 1.99 -5.43
N PHE A 103 2.65 1.12 -6.33
CA PHE A 103 2.49 1.40 -7.76
C PHE A 103 1.03 1.70 -8.08
N LEU A 104 0.74 2.86 -8.66
CA LEU A 104 -0.61 3.15 -9.12
C LEU A 104 -0.89 2.39 -10.42
N LEU A 105 -1.81 1.43 -10.35
CA LEU A 105 -2.27 0.60 -11.45
C LEU A 105 -3.49 1.25 -12.11
N ASP A 106 -3.39 1.51 -13.40
CA ASP A 106 -4.42 2.06 -14.28
C ASP A 106 -5.10 3.34 -13.77
N ASN A 107 -4.47 4.11 -12.87
CA ASN A 107 -5.07 5.27 -12.19
C ASN A 107 -6.22 4.97 -11.21
N HIS A 108 -6.35 3.73 -10.71
CA HIS A 108 -7.44 3.35 -9.80
C HIS A 108 -6.93 2.81 -8.46
N HIS A 109 -6.00 1.86 -8.48
CA HIS A 109 -5.56 1.16 -7.27
C HIS A 109 -4.05 1.20 -7.17
N TYR A 110 -3.52 1.52 -5.99
CA TYR A 110 -2.14 1.23 -5.66
C TYR A 110 -2.00 -0.26 -5.33
N LEU A 111 -1.04 -0.94 -5.96
CA LEU A 111 -0.46 -2.16 -5.40
C LEU A 111 0.57 -1.71 -4.36
N VAL A 112 0.25 -1.89 -3.09
CA VAL A 112 1.00 -1.38 -1.94
C VAL A 112 1.79 -2.50 -1.30
N TYR A 113 3.07 -2.22 -1.06
CA TYR A 113 3.95 -2.99 -0.22
C TYR A 113 3.97 -2.37 1.19
N THR A 114 3.41 -3.09 2.16
CA THR A 114 3.10 -2.61 3.52
C THR A 114 4.20 -2.90 4.55
N ALA A 115 5.44 -3.08 4.08
CA ALA A 115 6.60 -3.11 4.96
C ALA A 115 6.92 -1.71 5.49
N TRP A 116 7.18 -1.60 6.79
CA TRP A 116 7.62 -0.34 7.39
C TRP A 116 8.97 0.10 6.84
N GLY A 117 9.04 1.36 6.38
CA GLY A 117 10.24 1.85 5.70
C GLY A 117 10.53 1.07 4.41
N ALA A 118 9.49 0.76 3.64
CA ALA A 118 9.53 -0.06 2.43
C ALA A 118 10.67 0.32 1.48
N GLN A 119 11.04 1.61 1.41
CA GLN A 119 12.12 2.11 0.55
C GLN A 119 13.45 1.35 0.67
N ASN A 120 13.77 0.83 1.85
CA ASN A 120 15.04 0.14 2.08
C ASN A 120 15.07 -1.27 1.48
N TYR A 121 13.91 -1.78 1.10
CA TYR A 121 13.66 -3.16 0.68
C TYR A 121 13.35 -3.30 -0.81
N ILE A 122 13.46 -2.21 -1.58
CA ILE A 122 13.18 -2.18 -3.01
C ILE A 122 14.50 -2.18 -3.79
N ARG A 123 14.55 -2.97 -4.85
CA ARG A 123 15.66 -3.02 -5.81
C ARG A 123 15.13 -2.79 -7.22
N LEU A 124 15.81 -1.93 -7.98
CA LEU A 124 15.54 -1.70 -9.41
C LEU A 124 16.68 -2.34 -10.20
N ASN A 125 16.39 -3.34 -11.03
CA ASN A 125 17.41 -4.12 -11.75
C ASN A 125 18.58 -4.54 -10.84
N ASP A 126 18.24 -5.08 -9.67
CA ASP A 126 19.15 -5.51 -8.59
C ASP A 126 19.96 -4.40 -7.89
N GLN A 127 19.76 -3.13 -8.25
CA GLN A 127 20.38 -1.99 -7.57
C GLN A 127 19.50 -1.44 -6.45
N VAL A 128 20.14 -1.04 -5.35
CA VAL A 128 19.49 -0.32 -4.25
C VAL A 128 19.07 1.07 -4.75
N ILE A 129 17.81 1.43 -4.56
CA ILE A 129 17.26 2.72 -5.05
C ILE A 129 17.37 3.82 -3.99
N SER A 130 17.61 3.44 -2.73
CA SER A 130 17.84 4.37 -1.62
C SER A 130 19.30 4.80 -1.55
N ASN A 131 19.56 6.09 -1.40
CA ASN A 131 20.89 6.58 -1.06
C ASN A 131 21.25 6.30 0.42
N ALA A 132 22.49 6.61 0.84
CA ALA A 132 22.96 6.40 2.22
C ALA A 132 22.13 7.13 3.30
N LYS A 133 21.26 8.07 2.92
CA LYS A 133 20.31 8.77 3.79
C LYS A 133 18.90 8.17 3.78
N GLY A 134 18.70 7.03 3.13
CA GLY A 134 17.40 6.33 3.06
C GLY A 134 16.39 7.00 2.13
N LEU A 135 16.79 7.98 1.32
CA LEU A 135 15.91 8.59 0.32
C LEU A 135 15.99 7.79 -0.98
N ILE A 136 14.84 7.31 -1.46
CA ILE A 136 14.71 6.82 -2.83
C ILE A 136 15.09 7.98 -3.76
N GLU A 137 15.90 7.73 -4.79
CA GLU A 137 15.97 8.63 -5.95
C GLU A 137 14.62 8.59 -6.68
N LYS A 138 13.62 9.27 -6.09
CA LYS A 138 12.21 9.24 -6.49
C LYS A 138 12.06 9.57 -7.96
N GLU A 139 12.87 10.50 -8.48
CA GLU A 139 12.86 10.89 -9.88
C GLU A 139 13.34 9.76 -10.81
N LEU A 140 14.44 9.09 -10.47
CA LEU A 140 14.95 7.95 -11.23
C LEU A 140 13.94 6.79 -11.21
N LEU A 141 13.37 6.51 -10.04
CA LEU A 141 12.40 5.43 -9.88
C LEU A 141 11.10 5.73 -10.64
N THR A 142 10.58 6.96 -10.50
CA THR A 142 9.37 7.40 -11.19
C THR A 142 9.56 7.39 -12.70
N SER A 143 10.65 7.95 -13.21
CA SER A 143 10.90 8.01 -14.67
C SER A 143 11.08 6.64 -15.30
N SER A 144 11.74 5.72 -14.59
CA SER A 144 11.93 4.33 -15.01
C SER A 144 10.62 3.56 -15.05
N ILE A 145 9.80 3.66 -14.01
CA ILE A 145 8.61 2.81 -13.82
C ILE A 145 7.36 3.39 -14.48
N LYS A 146 7.23 4.72 -14.54
CA LYS A 146 6.02 5.35 -15.06
C LYS A 146 5.78 4.96 -16.52
N ASN A 147 4.52 4.64 -16.80
CA ASN A 147 4.03 4.13 -18.08
C ASN A 147 4.61 2.76 -18.48
N THR A 148 5.07 1.96 -17.52
CA THR A 148 5.36 0.55 -17.77
C THR A 148 4.09 -0.30 -17.65
N THR A 149 4.13 -1.46 -18.29
CA THR A 149 3.10 -2.50 -18.15
C THR A 149 3.65 -3.65 -17.33
N LEU A 150 2.86 -4.12 -16.37
CA LEU A 150 3.21 -5.30 -15.57
C LEU A 150 3.05 -6.57 -16.42
N LYS A 151 4.14 -7.30 -16.65
CA LYS A 151 4.16 -8.49 -17.51
C LYS A 151 4.21 -9.79 -16.75
N ASP A 152 4.87 -9.78 -15.60
CA ASP A 152 4.99 -10.95 -14.76
C ASP A 152 5.19 -10.55 -13.29
N ILE A 153 4.78 -11.45 -12.41
CA ILE A 153 5.01 -11.38 -10.97
C ILE A 153 5.51 -12.75 -10.53
N ASP A 154 6.73 -12.78 -10.00
CA ASP A 154 7.31 -13.96 -9.39
C ASP A 154 7.52 -13.68 -7.91
N TYR A 155 6.83 -14.40 -7.04
CA TYR A 155 6.99 -14.25 -5.61
C TYR A 155 7.33 -15.58 -4.96
N GLN A 156 8.20 -15.48 -3.96
CA GLN A 156 8.60 -16.53 -3.04
C GLN A 156 8.25 -16.06 -1.63
N GLU A 157 8.55 -16.88 -0.62
CA GLU A 157 8.30 -16.53 0.78
C GLU A 157 8.88 -15.15 1.16
N ASP A 158 10.11 -14.86 0.72
CA ASP A 158 10.86 -13.69 1.17
C ASP A 158 11.11 -12.63 0.07
N SER A 159 10.61 -12.81 -1.14
CA SER A 159 10.82 -11.82 -2.20
C SER A 159 9.77 -11.85 -3.28
N CYS A 160 9.54 -10.69 -3.92
CA CYS A 160 8.59 -10.53 -5.01
C CYS A 160 9.25 -9.71 -6.12
N VAL A 161 9.30 -10.26 -7.32
CA VAL A 161 9.87 -9.64 -8.51
C VAL A 161 8.75 -9.30 -9.48
N PHE A 162 8.60 -8.01 -9.76
CA PHE A 162 7.76 -7.49 -10.83
C PHE A 162 8.60 -7.32 -12.09
N SER A 163 8.18 -7.97 -13.17
CA SER A 163 8.75 -7.73 -14.50
C SER A 163 7.86 -6.75 -15.25
N LEU A 164 8.45 -5.61 -15.59
CA LEU A 164 7.80 -4.48 -16.22
C LEU A 164 8.33 -4.31 -17.64
N GLU A 165 7.50 -3.77 -18.54
CA GLU A 165 7.89 -3.48 -19.92
C GLU A 165 7.49 -2.06 -20.32
N LYS A 166 8.40 -1.36 -21.00
CA LYS A 166 8.16 -0.05 -21.64
C LYS A 166 9.07 0.07 -22.85
N ASN A 167 8.50 0.41 -24.02
CA ASN A 167 9.27 0.58 -25.26
C ASN A 167 10.22 -0.60 -25.56
N GLN A 168 9.73 -1.84 -25.40
CA GLN A 168 10.52 -3.09 -25.54
C GLN A 168 11.67 -3.27 -24.52
N GLN A 169 11.88 -2.32 -23.61
CA GLN A 169 12.82 -2.47 -22.51
C GLN A 169 12.14 -3.18 -21.34
N ARG A 170 12.83 -4.17 -20.78
CA ARG A 170 12.41 -4.86 -19.56
C ARG A 170 13.05 -4.23 -18.35
N ILE A 171 12.23 -3.98 -17.33
CA ILE A 171 12.63 -3.42 -16.04
C ILE A 171 12.20 -4.41 -14.97
N LYS A 172 13.06 -4.71 -14.01
CA LYS A 172 12.74 -5.56 -12.87
C LYS A 172 12.68 -4.73 -11.61
N ILE A 173 11.63 -4.91 -10.83
CA ILE A 173 11.56 -4.40 -9.47
C ILE A 173 11.47 -5.59 -8.54
N LYS A 174 12.41 -5.68 -7.60
CA LYS A 174 12.41 -6.71 -6.57
C LYS A 174 12.12 -6.09 -5.21
N LEU A 175 11.12 -6.62 -4.54
CA LEU A 175 10.85 -6.41 -3.12
C LEU A 175 11.47 -7.57 -2.35
N VAL A 176 12.06 -7.29 -1.20
CA VAL A 176 12.68 -8.31 -0.34
C VAL A 176 12.23 -8.19 1.10
N LYS A 177 12.15 -9.33 1.79
CA LYS A 177 11.75 -9.41 3.19
C LYS A 177 12.82 -8.89 4.13
N GLU A 178 14.07 -9.27 3.86
CA GLU A 178 15.24 -8.86 4.62
C GLU A 178 16.37 -8.40 3.68
N SER A 179 17.18 -7.47 4.18
CA SER A 179 18.39 -7.03 3.47
C SER A 179 19.48 -6.67 4.47
N HIS A 180 20.63 -7.33 4.36
CA HIS A 180 21.84 -7.00 5.11
C HIS A 180 22.38 -5.59 4.79
N LEU A 181 21.88 -4.94 3.74
CA LEU A 181 22.24 -3.58 3.31
C LEU A 181 21.45 -2.46 4.03
N LEU A 182 20.68 -2.79 5.07
CA LEU A 182 20.01 -1.77 5.89
C LEU A 182 21.06 -0.95 6.65
N ASN A 183 21.17 0.35 6.34
CA ASN A 183 21.93 1.29 7.16
C ASN A 183 21.07 1.73 8.35
N TYR A 184 21.24 1.04 9.47
CA TYR A 184 20.50 1.26 10.71
C TYR A 184 21.00 2.52 11.43
N THR A 185 20.47 3.69 11.09
CA THR A 185 20.82 4.94 11.79
C THR A 185 19.69 5.54 12.62
N THR A 186 18.47 4.98 12.60
CA THR A 186 17.34 5.53 13.37
C THR A 186 16.43 4.44 13.96
N GLY A 187 16.43 4.33 15.30
CA GLY A 187 15.42 3.61 16.07
C GLY A 187 15.56 2.08 16.12
N LYS A 188 14.99 1.46 17.16
CA LYS A 188 15.01 0.00 17.40
C LYS A 188 14.56 -0.78 16.17
N ASN A 189 15.29 -1.85 15.87
CA ASN A 189 14.97 -2.94 14.94
C ASN A 189 13.47 -3.10 14.69
N ARG A 190 12.94 -2.58 13.59
CA ARG A 190 11.67 -3.06 13.06
C ARG A 190 12.00 -3.90 11.85
N GLN A 191 11.88 -5.22 12.00
CA GLN A 191 11.83 -6.12 10.85
C GLN A 191 10.71 -5.62 9.93
N ALA A 192 10.90 -5.69 8.62
CA ALA A 192 9.86 -5.31 7.68
C ALA A 192 8.59 -6.17 7.82
N PHE A 193 8.71 -7.33 8.48
CA PHE A 193 7.71 -8.38 8.65
C PHE A 193 7.83 -8.98 10.04
N ILE A 194 6.71 -9.34 10.67
CA ILE A 194 6.68 -10.09 11.93
C ILE A 194 6.57 -11.58 11.63
N ASP A 195 5.70 -11.94 10.70
CA ASP A 195 5.41 -13.29 10.21
C ASP A 195 4.88 -13.25 8.76
N GLY A 196 4.59 -14.42 8.19
CA GLY A 196 3.99 -14.56 6.86
C GLY A 196 4.96 -14.48 5.67
N SER A 197 4.38 -14.51 4.48
CA SER A 197 5.05 -14.40 3.19
C SER A 197 4.99 -12.96 2.66
N ILE A 198 5.84 -12.61 1.69
CA ILE A 198 5.81 -11.26 1.10
C ILE A 198 4.48 -10.91 0.45
N SER A 199 3.73 -11.90 -0.06
CA SER A 199 2.40 -11.66 -0.65
C SER A 199 1.35 -11.21 0.37
N ASP A 200 1.55 -11.49 1.66
CA ASP A 200 0.66 -11.05 2.75
C ASP A 200 0.87 -9.57 3.11
N TYR A 201 1.91 -8.95 2.54
CA TYR A 201 2.25 -7.53 2.67
C TYR A 201 2.07 -6.80 1.34
N LEU A 202 1.45 -7.45 0.36
CA LEU A 202 1.09 -6.86 -0.92
C LEU A 202 -0.43 -6.79 -1.00
N LEU A 203 -0.97 -5.57 -1.03
CA LEU A 203 -2.42 -5.36 -1.08
C LEU A 203 -2.81 -4.28 -2.09
N LEU A 204 -4.07 -4.28 -2.49
CA LEU A 204 -4.66 -3.22 -3.29
C LEU A 204 -5.30 -2.17 -2.40
N GLN A 205 -4.85 -0.92 -2.57
CA GLN A 205 -5.43 0.27 -1.95
C GLN A 205 -6.05 1.13 -3.05
N HIS A 206 -7.33 1.48 -2.93
CA HIS A 206 -7.97 2.45 -3.81
C HIS A 206 -7.24 3.79 -3.70
N LYS A 207 -7.04 4.49 -4.82
CA LYS A 207 -6.20 5.70 -4.87
C LYS A 207 -6.63 6.83 -3.92
N ASN A 208 -7.92 6.86 -3.56
CA ASN A 208 -8.50 7.87 -2.68
C ASN A 208 -8.67 7.36 -1.23
N ALA A 209 -8.39 6.08 -0.99
CA ALA A 209 -8.48 5.48 0.32
C ALA A 209 -7.12 5.53 1.04
N THR A 210 -7.14 5.36 2.35
CA THR A 210 -6.00 5.48 3.24
C THR A 210 -5.88 4.21 4.10
N LEU A 211 -4.65 3.72 4.25
CA LEU A 211 -4.31 2.68 5.22
C LEU A 211 -3.96 3.36 6.55
N ILE A 212 -4.75 3.12 7.58
CA ILE A 212 -4.54 3.66 8.92
C ILE A 212 -3.70 2.67 9.71
N VAL A 213 -2.59 3.17 10.27
CA VAL A 213 -1.53 2.46 10.99
C VAL A 213 -1.22 3.19 12.30
#